data_AF-A0A0U2M9N9-F1
#
_entry.id   AF-A0A0U2M9N9-F1
#
_cell.length_a   1.000
_cell.length_b   1.000
_cell.length_c   1.000
_cell.angle_alpha   90.00
_cell.angle_beta   90.00
_cell.angle_gamma   90.00
#
_symmetry.space_group_name_H-M   'P 1'
#
loop_
_entity.id
_entity.type
_entity.pdbx_description
1 polymer ?
#
loop_
_entity_poly.entity_id
_entity_poly.type
_entity_poly.pdbx_seq_one_letter_code
_entity_poly.pdbx_strand_id
1 'polypeptide(L)'
;MAKAITNIEKHIPDQAEQEAQAVRHIVQAAAGSPEPLVKLLDILQELDRLGVLDAIQGILKNSEQIASIGIHQLNKPGAHRIIKNAIGAVQFLSRLDPDKLQTIFHGLSAGVEYAADDSPTKKQGLWEIIKTLREPEAGASLSMMTKFLQGMGKGLKESQ
;
A
#
# COMPACT_ATOMS: atom_id res chain seq x y z
N MET A 1 6.10 -41.69 -40.28
CA MET A 1 5.09 -41.84 -39.22
C MET A 1 5.80 -41.68 -37.88
N ALA A 2 5.47 -40.67 -37.08
CA ALA A 2 6.10 -40.46 -35.76
C ALA A 2 5.54 -41.49 -34.76
N LYS A 3 6.44 -42.15 -34.01
CA LYS A 3 6.05 -43.11 -32.97
C LYS A 3 5.47 -42.37 -31.76
N ALA A 4 4.38 -42.90 -31.20
CA ALA A 4 3.69 -42.33 -30.05
C ALA A 4 4.59 -42.33 -28.81
N ILE A 5 4.53 -41.24 -28.04
CA ILE A 5 5.22 -41.06 -26.77
C ILE A 5 4.48 -41.92 -25.73
N THR A 6 5.06 -43.04 -25.31
CA THR A 6 4.41 -44.03 -24.43
C THR A 6 4.70 -43.85 -22.95
N ASN A 7 5.46 -42.83 -22.55
CA ASN A 7 5.75 -42.59 -21.15
C ASN A 7 5.90 -41.09 -20.89
N ILE A 8 5.00 -40.52 -20.08
CA ILE A 8 5.15 -39.18 -19.52
C ILE A 8 5.46 -39.38 -18.05
N GLU A 9 6.74 -39.33 -17.69
CA GLU A 9 7.16 -39.36 -16.29
C GLU A 9 6.78 -38.04 -15.65
N LYS A 10 5.69 -38.05 -14.88
CA LYS A 10 5.24 -36.90 -14.10
C LYS A 10 6.20 -36.74 -12.92
N HIS A 11 7.20 -35.88 -13.09
CA HIS A 11 8.12 -35.52 -12.03
C HIS A 11 7.33 -34.81 -10.91
N ILE A 12 7.16 -35.50 -9.78
CA ILE A 12 6.60 -34.93 -8.55
C ILE A 12 7.83 -34.48 -7.75
N PRO A 13 8.13 -33.17 -7.69
CA PRO A 13 9.32 -32.70 -7.03
C PRO A 13 9.27 -33.08 -5.55
N ASP A 14 10.37 -33.65 -5.05
CA ASP A 14 10.54 -34.04 -3.65
C ASP A 14 10.52 -32.77 -2.76
N GLN A 15 10.18 -32.89 -1.47
CA GLN A 15 10.05 -31.73 -0.57
C GLN A 15 11.34 -30.90 -0.53
N ALA A 16 12.50 -31.55 -0.57
CA ALA A 16 13.79 -30.89 -0.63
C ALA A 16 14.00 -30.11 -1.95
N GLU A 17 13.47 -30.60 -3.07
CA GLU A 17 13.53 -29.90 -4.36
C GLU A 17 12.58 -28.72 -4.42
N GLN A 18 11.41 -28.81 -3.78
CA GLN A 18 10.46 -27.70 -3.64
C GLN A 18 11.01 -26.58 -2.77
N GLU A 19 11.65 -26.92 -1.64
CA GLU A 19 12.34 -25.94 -0.78
C GLU A 19 13.48 -25.26 -1.54
N ALA A 20 14.31 -26.04 -2.25
CA ALA A 20 15.40 -25.51 -3.04
C ALA A 20 14.92 -24.57 -4.16
N GLN A 21 13.79 -24.89 -4.80
CA GLN A 21 13.17 -24.03 -5.83
C GLN A 21 12.59 -22.75 -5.22
N ALA A 22 11.89 -22.84 -4.09
CA ALA A 22 11.33 -21.68 -3.40
C ALA A 22 12.43 -20.69 -2.97
N VAL A 23 13.52 -21.21 -2.38
CA VAL A 23 14.69 -20.40 -2.01
C VAL A 23 15.31 -19.75 -3.25
N ARG A 24 15.51 -20.49 -4.34
CA ARG A 24 16.04 -19.93 -5.60
C ARG A 24 15.14 -18.83 -6.18
N HIS A 25 13.83 -18.99 -6.07
CA HIS A 25 12.85 -18.01 -6.56
C HIS A 25 12.90 -16.72 -5.74
N ILE A 26 13.02 -16.83 -4.42
CA ILE A 26 13.18 -15.68 -3.52
C ILE A 26 14.52 -14.98 -3.80
N VAL A 27 15.60 -15.74 -3.97
CA VAL A 27 16.93 -15.19 -4.29
C VAL A 27 16.96 -14.47 -5.64
N GLN A 28 16.28 -15.01 -6.67
CA GLN A 28 16.15 -14.33 -7.97
C GLN A 28 15.31 -13.05 -7.88
N ALA A 29 14.18 -13.10 -7.17
CA ALA A 29 13.34 -11.92 -6.95
C ALA A 29 14.09 -10.83 -6.15
N ALA A 30 14.93 -11.23 -5.20
CA ALA A 30 15.79 -10.33 -4.43
C ALA A 30 16.95 -9.75 -5.26
N ALA A 31 17.51 -10.52 -6.19
CA ALA A 31 18.62 -10.08 -7.03
C ALA A 31 18.24 -8.99 -8.06
N GLY A 32 16.95 -8.91 -8.46
CA GLY A 32 16.47 -7.92 -9.42
C GLY A 32 16.21 -6.52 -8.83
N SER A 33 15.95 -6.44 -7.52
CA SER A 33 15.67 -5.19 -6.79
C SER A 33 16.19 -5.27 -5.34
N PRO A 34 17.51 -5.32 -5.12
CA PRO A 34 18.09 -5.66 -3.82
C PRO A 34 17.83 -4.62 -2.73
N GLU A 35 17.83 -3.33 -3.06
CA GLU A 35 17.78 -2.26 -2.05
C GLU A 35 16.39 -2.07 -1.41
N PRO A 36 15.26 -2.06 -2.16
CA PRO A 36 13.94 -1.94 -1.55
C PRO A 36 13.53 -3.15 -0.72
N LEU A 37 13.93 -4.36 -1.14
CA LEU A 37 13.62 -5.60 -0.42
C LEU A 37 14.39 -5.69 0.90
N VAL A 38 15.67 -5.30 0.90
CA VAL A 38 16.45 -5.22 2.15
C VAL A 38 15.81 -4.22 3.11
N LYS A 39 15.42 -3.03 2.64
CA LYS A 39 14.71 -2.05 3.48
C LYS A 39 13.38 -2.56 4.04
N LEU A 40 12.61 -3.31 3.24
CA LEU A 40 11.36 -3.92 3.70
C LEU A 40 11.62 -4.96 4.78
N LEU A 41 12.64 -5.79 4.61
CA LEU A 41 13.05 -6.78 5.62
C LEU A 41 13.52 -6.10 6.91
N ASP A 42 14.28 -5.01 6.82
CA ASP A 42 14.70 -4.22 7.98
C ASP A 42 13.49 -3.64 8.73
N ILE A 43 12.49 -3.10 8.00
CA ILE A 43 11.25 -2.60 8.61
C ILE A 43 10.48 -3.72 9.30
N LEU A 44 10.32 -4.89 8.64
CA LEU A 44 9.65 -6.03 9.24
C LEU A 44 10.37 -6.52 10.49
N GLN A 45 11.70 -6.52 10.49
CA GLN A 45 12.51 -6.89 11.64
C GLN A 45 12.35 -5.88 12.79
N GLU A 46 12.26 -4.59 12.47
CA GLU A 46 12.03 -3.55 13.49
C GLU A 46 10.61 -3.65 14.07
N LEU A 47 9.60 -3.94 13.24
CA LEU A 47 8.24 -4.18 13.67
C LEU A 47 8.11 -5.43 14.56
N ASP A 48 8.87 -6.47 14.26
CA ASP A 48 8.98 -7.68 15.08
C ASP A 48 9.58 -7.36 16.45
N ARG A 49 10.71 -6.64 16.47
CA ARG A 49 11.37 -6.18 17.72
C ARG A 49 10.47 -5.32 18.60
N LEU A 50 9.64 -4.48 17.98
CA LEU A 50 8.66 -3.65 18.67
C LEU A 50 7.44 -4.44 19.16
N GLY A 51 7.36 -5.75 18.89
CA GLY A 51 6.25 -6.62 19.27
C GLY A 51 4.97 -6.35 18.45
N VAL A 52 5.06 -5.61 17.35
CA VAL A 52 3.90 -5.28 16.50
C VAL A 52 3.43 -6.53 15.78
N LEU A 53 4.36 -7.33 15.25
CA LEU A 53 4.02 -8.59 14.59
C LEU A 53 3.43 -9.60 15.58
N ASP A 54 3.96 -9.67 16.80
CA ASP A 54 3.41 -10.50 17.88
C ASP A 54 1.99 -10.06 18.28
N ALA A 55 1.75 -8.75 18.37
CA ALA A 55 0.42 -8.22 18.66
C ALA A 55 -0.59 -8.60 17.56
N ILE A 56 -0.21 -8.43 16.29
CA ILE A 56 -1.04 -8.84 15.15
C ILE A 56 -1.30 -10.35 15.18
N GLN A 57 -0.26 -11.15 15.43
CA GLN A 57 -0.38 -12.60 15.50
C GLN A 57 -1.26 -13.05 16.68
N GLY A 58 -1.14 -12.39 17.84
CA GLY A 58 -1.97 -12.62 19.01
C GLY A 58 -3.44 -12.30 18.77
N ILE A 59 -3.74 -11.23 18.02
CA ILE A 59 -5.10 -10.89 17.60
C ILE A 59 -5.65 -11.98 16.66
N LEU A 60 -4.86 -12.43 15.68
CA LEU A 60 -5.29 -13.43 14.71
C LEU A 60 -5.55 -14.81 15.35
N LYS A 61 -4.62 -15.28 16.19
CA LYS A 61 -4.73 -16.57 16.90
C LYS A 61 -5.90 -16.60 17.88
N ASN A 62 -6.20 -15.48 18.54
CA ASN A 62 -7.28 -15.38 19.52
C ASN A 62 -8.56 -14.74 18.94
N SER A 63 -8.70 -14.70 17.61
CA SER A 63 -9.80 -14.02 16.94
C SER A 63 -11.18 -14.53 17.39
N GLU A 64 -11.35 -15.83 17.59
CA GLU A 64 -12.61 -16.41 18.11
C GLU A 64 -12.90 -16.02 19.58
N GLN A 65 -11.87 -15.97 20.43
CA GLN A 65 -12.01 -15.66 21.86
C GLN A 65 -12.21 -14.16 22.10
N ILE A 66 -11.56 -13.32 21.30
CA ILE A 66 -11.78 -11.86 21.25
C ILE A 66 -13.17 -11.57 20.67
N ALA A 67 -13.65 -12.34 19.70
CA ALA A 67 -15.01 -12.19 19.20
C ALA A 67 -16.06 -12.55 20.26
N SER A 68 -15.87 -13.61 21.04
CA SER A 68 -16.88 -14.05 22.03
C SER A 68 -16.86 -13.24 23.34
N ILE A 69 -15.70 -12.79 23.81
CA ILE A 69 -15.55 -12.04 25.09
C ILE A 69 -15.28 -10.55 24.86
N GLY A 70 -14.50 -10.20 23.83
CA GLY A 70 -14.14 -8.82 23.50
C GLY A 70 -15.32 -8.00 23.01
N ILE A 71 -16.28 -8.59 22.29
CA ILE A 71 -17.50 -7.90 21.85
C ILE A 71 -18.29 -7.32 23.03
N HIS A 72 -18.38 -8.02 24.17
CA HIS A 72 -19.09 -7.50 25.35
C HIS A 72 -18.37 -6.29 25.98
N GLN A 73 -17.05 -6.29 25.99
CA GLN A 73 -16.24 -5.18 26.50
C GLN A 73 -16.22 -3.99 25.52
N LEU A 74 -16.29 -4.28 24.21
CA LEU A 74 -16.47 -3.32 23.12
C LEU A 74 -17.89 -2.73 23.07
N ASN A 75 -18.88 -3.43 23.64
CA ASN A 75 -20.23 -2.92 23.84
C ASN A 75 -20.34 -1.96 25.04
N LYS A 76 -19.22 -1.58 25.68
CA LYS A 76 -19.22 -0.47 26.65
C LYS A 76 -19.34 0.87 25.92
N PRO A 77 -20.00 1.88 26.50
CA PRO A 77 -20.25 3.17 25.82
C PRO A 77 -18.98 3.90 25.34
N GLY A 78 -17.83 3.65 25.98
CA GLY A 78 -16.54 4.19 25.52
C GLY A 78 -16.04 3.58 24.21
N ALA A 79 -16.30 2.29 23.98
CA ALA A 79 -15.87 1.57 22.78
C ALA A 79 -16.83 1.74 21.59
N HIS A 80 -18.09 2.11 21.84
CA HIS A 80 -19.08 2.43 20.79
C HIS A 80 -18.59 3.49 19.81
N ARG A 81 -17.93 4.56 20.29
CA ARG A 81 -17.40 5.63 19.43
C ARG A 81 -16.28 5.14 18.53
N ILE A 82 -15.38 4.33 19.08
CA ILE A 82 -14.25 3.75 18.33
C ILE A 82 -14.80 2.83 17.23
N ILE A 83 -15.74 1.95 17.57
CA ILE A 83 -16.36 1.02 16.62
C ILE A 83 -17.11 1.79 15.53
N LYS A 84 -17.89 2.82 15.91
CA LYS A 84 -18.60 3.66 14.95
C LYS A 84 -17.65 4.37 14.00
N ASN A 85 -16.52 4.89 14.50
CA ASN A 85 -15.50 5.51 13.67
C ASN A 85 -14.80 4.49 12.76
N ALA A 86 -14.50 3.29 13.27
CA ALA A 86 -13.89 2.22 12.47
C ALA A 86 -14.81 1.76 11.34
N ILE A 87 -16.09 1.50 11.63
CA ILE A 87 -17.10 1.16 10.61
C ILE A 87 -17.24 2.32 9.61
N GLY A 88 -17.28 3.56 10.09
CA GLY A 88 -17.31 4.76 9.25
C GLY A 88 -16.11 4.86 8.31
N ALA A 89 -14.90 4.55 8.82
CA ALA A 89 -13.68 4.54 8.02
C ALA A 89 -13.71 3.43 6.95
N VAL A 90 -14.15 2.22 7.30
CA VAL A 90 -14.32 1.12 6.33
C VAL A 90 -15.34 1.51 5.26
N GLN A 91 -16.50 2.04 5.65
CA GLN A 91 -17.51 2.49 4.70
C GLN A 91 -17.03 3.62 3.79
N PHE A 92 -16.23 4.55 4.33
CA PHE A 92 -15.60 5.59 3.54
C PHE A 92 -14.65 4.99 2.50
N LEU A 93 -13.74 4.10 2.92
CA LEU A 93 -12.80 3.41 2.03
C LEU A 93 -13.52 2.59 0.96
N SER A 94 -14.62 1.90 1.30
CA SER A 94 -15.42 1.13 0.35
C SER A 94 -16.14 1.97 -0.71
N ARG A 95 -16.37 3.26 -0.46
CA ARG A 95 -16.98 4.19 -1.44
C ARG A 95 -15.95 4.84 -2.36
N LEU A 96 -14.65 4.70 -2.06
CA LEU A 96 -13.61 5.21 -2.93
C LEU A 96 -13.54 4.35 -4.18
N ASP A 97 -13.53 5.03 -5.32
CA ASP A 97 -13.40 4.42 -6.63
C ASP A 97 -11.95 3.93 -6.84
N PRO A 98 -11.71 2.61 -7.03
CA PRO A 98 -10.37 2.05 -7.19
C PRO A 98 -9.58 2.65 -8.35
N ASP A 99 -10.24 2.97 -9.47
CA ASP A 99 -9.59 3.52 -10.66
C ASP A 99 -9.10 4.95 -10.40
N LYS A 100 -9.88 5.72 -9.63
CA LYS A 100 -9.47 7.06 -9.19
C LYS A 100 -8.32 7.00 -8.20
N LEU A 101 -8.33 6.04 -7.27
CA LEU A 101 -7.22 5.83 -6.34
C LEU A 101 -5.93 5.46 -7.07
N GLN A 102 -6.01 4.55 -8.05
CA GLN A 102 -4.86 4.18 -8.88
C GLN A 102 -4.27 5.40 -9.60
N THR A 103 -5.12 6.27 -10.14
CA THR A 103 -4.70 7.52 -10.80
C THR A 103 -3.95 8.44 -9.83
N ILE A 104 -4.46 8.61 -8.61
CA ILE A 104 -3.81 9.42 -7.56
C ILE A 104 -2.46 8.82 -7.17
N PHE A 105 -2.42 7.52 -6.90
CA PHE A 105 -1.17 6.84 -6.52
C PHE A 105 -0.12 6.87 -7.62
N HIS A 106 -0.54 6.73 -8.87
CA HIS A 106 0.35 6.86 -10.02
C HIS A 106 0.95 8.27 -10.10
N GLY A 107 0.13 9.32 -9.99
CA GLY A 107 0.60 10.70 -9.98
C GLY A 107 1.54 11.01 -8.80
N LEU A 108 1.25 10.48 -7.61
CA LEU A 108 2.13 10.60 -6.45
C LEU A 108 3.47 9.89 -6.66
N SER A 109 3.46 8.67 -7.20
CA SER A 109 4.66 7.88 -7.45
C SER A 109 5.56 8.58 -8.48
N ALA A 110 4.97 9.04 -9.59
CA ALA A 110 5.67 9.82 -10.61
C ALA A 110 6.25 11.12 -10.05
N GLY A 111 5.53 11.79 -9.14
CA GLY A 111 6.03 12.99 -8.46
C GLY A 111 7.23 12.71 -7.54
N VAL A 112 7.23 11.59 -6.82
CA VAL A 112 8.36 11.17 -5.97
C VAL A 112 9.57 10.80 -6.83
N GLU A 113 9.38 10.05 -7.91
CA GLU A 113 10.45 9.72 -8.86
C GLU A 113 11.08 10.98 -9.48
N TYR A 114 10.24 11.92 -9.94
CA TYR A 114 10.71 13.19 -10.50
C TYR A 114 11.44 14.06 -9.47
N ALA A 115 11.01 14.06 -8.21
CA ALA A 115 11.66 14.82 -7.14
C ALA A 115 12.97 14.17 -6.65
N ALA A 116 13.13 12.86 -6.84
CA ALA A 116 14.32 12.10 -6.48
C ALA A 116 15.39 12.12 -7.59
N ASP A 117 15.08 12.62 -8.78
CA ASP A 117 16.04 12.79 -9.88
C ASP A 117 17.11 13.83 -9.50
N ASP A 118 18.35 13.38 -9.38
CA ASP A 118 19.52 14.17 -8.95
C ASP A 118 20.16 14.97 -10.11
N SER A 119 19.41 15.14 -11.20
CA SER A 119 19.80 15.97 -12.33
C SER A 119 20.14 17.40 -11.86
N PRO A 120 21.23 18.02 -12.37
CA PRO A 120 21.71 19.30 -11.88
C PRO A 120 20.62 20.37 -11.99
N THR A 121 20.02 20.68 -10.85
CA THR A 121 18.97 21.68 -10.75
C THR A 121 19.61 23.05 -10.95
N LYS A 122 19.33 23.70 -12.09
CA LYS A 122 19.65 25.13 -12.25
C LYS A 122 19.07 25.88 -11.05
N LYS A 123 19.87 26.77 -10.44
CA LYS A 123 19.39 27.65 -9.36
C LYS A 123 18.10 28.33 -9.82
N GLN A 124 16.96 27.91 -9.27
CA GLN A 124 15.67 28.45 -9.63
C GLN A 124 15.49 29.79 -8.90
N GLY A 125 15.45 30.88 -9.67
CA GLY A 125 15.03 32.17 -9.16
C GLY A 125 13.51 32.20 -8.92
N LEU A 126 13.02 33.16 -8.13
CA LEU A 126 11.58 33.33 -7.85
C LEU A 126 10.71 33.38 -9.12
N TRP A 127 11.23 33.97 -10.19
CA TRP A 127 10.55 34.08 -11.48
C TRP A 127 10.40 32.73 -12.19
N GLU A 128 11.42 31.87 -12.12
CA GLU A 128 11.36 30.52 -12.69
C GLU A 128 10.37 29.65 -11.91
N ILE A 129 10.28 29.79 -10.59
CA ILE A 129 9.26 29.08 -9.78
C ILE A 129 7.86 29.46 -10.24
N ILE A 130 7.58 30.76 -10.40
CA ILE A 130 6.26 31.23 -10.88
C ILE A 130 5.96 30.71 -12.29
N LYS A 131 6.99 30.64 -13.14
CA LYS A 131 6.87 30.09 -14.49
C LYS A 131 6.57 28.59 -14.46
N THR A 132 7.30 27.80 -13.67
CA THR A 132 7.07 26.36 -13.48
C THR A 132 5.67 26.09 -12.92
N LEU A 133 5.16 26.90 -11.99
CA LEU A 133 3.78 26.76 -11.49
C LEU A 133 2.70 27.04 -12.55
N ARG A 134 3.04 27.74 -13.64
CA ARG A 134 2.16 27.99 -14.80
C ARG A 134 2.30 26.94 -15.89
N GLU A 135 3.26 26.03 -15.80
CA GLU A 135 3.42 24.93 -16.76
C GLU A 135 2.24 23.94 -16.64
N PRO A 136 1.85 23.28 -17.75
CA PRO A 136 0.67 22.44 -17.79
C PRO A 136 0.69 21.29 -16.76
N GLU A 137 1.88 20.77 -16.45
CA GLU A 137 2.10 19.68 -15.49
C GLU A 137 1.79 20.14 -14.05
N ALA A 138 2.41 21.24 -13.60
CA ALA A 138 2.14 21.82 -12.28
C ALA A 138 0.69 22.35 -12.19
N GLY A 139 0.19 22.93 -13.28
CA GLY A 139 -1.18 23.42 -13.40
C GLY A 139 -2.22 22.31 -13.23
N ALA A 140 -1.97 21.10 -13.72
CA ALA A 140 -2.87 19.96 -13.54
C ALA A 140 -3.04 19.58 -12.06
N SER A 141 -1.94 19.47 -11.32
CA SER A 141 -1.97 19.18 -9.87
C SER A 141 -2.62 20.29 -9.06
N LEU A 142 -2.32 21.56 -9.39
CA LEU A 142 -2.96 22.72 -8.74
C LEU A 142 -4.47 22.77 -9.02
N SER A 143 -4.90 22.46 -10.25
CA SER A 143 -6.31 22.38 -10.62
C SER A 143 -7.02 21.27 -9.85
N MET A 144 -6.40 20.08 -9.76
CA MET A 144 -6.92 18.96 -8.99
C MET A 144 -7.07 19.32 -7.51
N MET A 145 -6.03 19.92 -6.90
CA MET A 145 -6.07 20.39 -5.51
C MET A 145 -7.19 21.40 -5.30
N THR A 146 -7.34 22.38 -6.20
CA THR A 146 -8.40 23.39 -6.11
C THR A 146 -9.79 22.76 -6.19
N LYS A 147 -10.02 21.83 -7.13
CA LYS A 147 -11.28 21.10 -7.26
C LYS A 147 -11.58 20.24 -6.03
N PHE A 148 -10.56 19.58 -5.46
CA PHE A 148 -10.68 18.83 -4.22
C PHE A 148 -11.13 19.74 -3.06
N LEU A 149 -10.45 20.88 -2.87
CA LEU A 149 -10.80 21.85 -1.83
C LEU A 149 -12.23 22.39 -2.01
N GLN A 150 -12.65 22.68 -3.24
CA GLN A 150 -14.02 23.10 -3.55
C GLN A 150 -15.05 22.01 -3.24
N GLY A 151 -14.77 20.75 -3.60
CA GLY A 151 -15.65 19.62 -3.31
C GLY A 151 -15.79 19.37 -1.81
N MET A 152 -14.67 19.39 -1.07
CA MET A 152 -14.66 19.29 0.39
C MET A 152 -15.47 20.42 1.04
N GLY A 153 -15.28 21.66 0.59
CA GLY A 153 -16.03 22.81 1.10
C GLY A 153 -17.53 22.73 0.85
N LYS A 154 -17.97 22.13 -0.27
CA LYS A 154 -19.40 21.87 -0.53
C LYS A 154 -19.95 20.82 0.44
N GLY A 155 -19.25 19.70 0.61
CA GLY A 155 -19.67 18.65 1.55
C GLY A 155 -19.79 19.14 2.99
N LEU A 156 -18.87 19.99 3.45
CA LEU A 156 -18.91 20.59 4.79
C LEU A 156 -20.09 21.56 4.99
N LYS A 157 -20.60 22.17 3.92
CA LYS A 157 -21.79 23.03 3.96
C LYS A 157 -23.09 22.23 3.97
N GLU A 158 -23.12 21.09 3.30
CA GLU A 158 -24.28 20.18 3.27
C GLU A 158 -24.46 19.40 4.57
N SER A 159 -23.39 19.23 5.36
CA SER A 159 -23.41 18.55 6.65
C SER A 159 -23.70 19.45 7.86
N GLN A 160 -23.99 20.74 7.64
CA GLN A 160 -24.31 21.74 8.67
C GLN A 160 -25.82 22.00 8.77
#